data_AF-A0A2N3UB73-F1
#
_entry.id   AF-A0A2N3UB73-F1
#
_cell.length_a   1.000
_cell.length_b   1.000
_cell.length_c   1.000
_cell.angle_alpha   90.00
_cell.angle_beta   90.00
_cell.angle_gamma   90.00
#
_symmetry.space_group_name_H-M   'P 1'
#
loop_
_entity.id
_entity.type
_entity.pdbx_description
1 polymer ?
#
loop_
_entity_poly.entity_id
_entity_poly.type
_entity_poly.pdbx_seq_one_letter_code
_entity_poly.pdbx_strand_id
1 'polypeptide(L)' 'MNTSALVVMLGTMLLVTGVTLYFFYRVLNTPPKPEPDSFLDNDDEIERQAPRA' A
#
# COMPACT_ATOMS: atom_id res chain seq x y z
N MET A 1 -26.29 4.35 32.62
CA MET A 1 -25.04 4.08 31.87
C MET A 1 -23.98 5.02 32.39
N ASN A 2 -22.78 4.53 32.67
CA ASN A 2 -21.68 5.38 33.15
C ASN A 2 -21.16 6.23 31.96
N THR A 3 -21.20 7.56 32.09
CA THR A 3 -20.72 8.50 31.10
C THR A 3 -19.27 8.22 30.69
N SER A 4 -18.41 7.83 31.63
CA SER A 4 -17.01 7.47 31.33
C SER A 4 -16.89 6.27 30.41
N ALA A 5 -17.74 5.25 30.58
CA ALA A 5 -17.74 4.07 29.71
C ALA A 5 -18.20 4.41 28.29
N LEU A 6 -19.20 5.29 28.16
CA LEU A 6 -19.70 5.76 26.87
C LEU A 6 -18.64 6.57 26.12
N VAL A 7 -17.92 7.46 26.81
CA VAL A 7 -16.85 8.28 26.20
C VAL A 7 -15.71 7.40 25.68
N VAL A 8 -15.26 6.41 26.46
CA VAL A 8 -14.20 5.48 26.02
C VAL A 8 -14.68 4.63 24.83
N MET A 9 -15.92 4.14 24.87
CA MET A 9 -16.50 3.36 23.77
C MET A 9 -16.57 4.18 22.48
N LEU A 10 -17.12 5.39 22.52
CA LEU A 10 -17.19 6.26 21.34
C LEU A 10 -15.80 6.69 20.85
N GLY A 11 -14.89 7.01 21.78
CA GLY A 11 -13.53 7.43 21.46
C GLY A 11 -12.73 6.34 20.74
N THR A 12 -12.79 5.10 21.24
CA THR A 12 -12.14 3.96 20.59
C THR A 12 -12.73 3.66 19.22
N MET A 13 -14.06 3.71 19.07
CA MET A 13 -14.72 3.51 17.77
C MET A 13 -14.31 4.58 16.75
N LEU A 14 -14.31 5.86 17.14
CA LEU A 14 -13.91 6.95 16.25
C LEU A 14 -12.43 6.84 15.86
N LEU A 15 -11.56 6.47 16.80
CA LEU A 15 -10.14 6.30 16.53
C LEU A 15 -9.88 5.18 15.51
N VAL A 16 -10.44 3.99 15.74
CA VAL A 16 -10.28 2.85 14.82
C VAL A 16 -10.88 3.17 13.45
N THR A 17 -12.07 3.77 13.42
CA THR A 17 -12.73 4.18 12.16
C THR A 17 -11.87 5.20 11.41
N GLY A 18 -11.36 6.22 12.11
CA GLY A 18 -10.50 7.26 11.52
C GLY A 18 -9.21 6.71 10.94
N VAL A 19 -8.52 5.83 11.67
CA VAL A 19 -7.29 5.17 11.18
C VAL A 19 -7.59 4.31 9.95
N THR A 20 -8.70 3.57 9.96
CA THR A 20 -9.11 2.72 8.83
C THR A 20 -9.40 3.55 7.59
N LEU A 21 -10.19 4.63 7.73
CA LEU A 21 -10.50 5.55 6.64
C LEU A 21 -9.24 6.22 6.08
N TYR A 22 -8.28 6.61 6.94
CA TYR A 22 -7.01 7.19 6.51
C TYR A 22 -6.24 6.22 5.60
N PHE A 23 -6.07 4.97 6.00
CA PHE A 23 -5.33 3.99 5.19
C PHE A 23 -6.07 3.63 3.90
N PHE A 24 -7.38 3.50 3.92
CA PHE A 24 -8.16 3.29 2.70
C PHE A 24 -8.04 4.47 1.74
N TYR A 25 -8.18 5.69 2.23
CA TYR A 25 -7.97 6.89 1.43
C TYR A 25 -6.55 6.92 0.85
N ARG A 26 -5.55 6.60 1.65
CA ARG A 26 -4.16 6.54 1.20
C ARG A 26 -3.96 5.48 0.13
N VAL A 27 -4.45 4.26 0.31
CA VAL A 27 -4.28 3.16 -0.67
C VAL A 27 -4.98 3.48 -1.98
N LEU A 28 -6.21 4.00 -1.93
CA LEU A 28 -7.00 4.30 -3.13
C LEU A 28 -6.44 5.47 -3.94
N ASN A 29 -5.73 6.41 -3.30
CA ASN A 29 -5.20 7.61 -3.95
C ASN A 29 -3.68 7.61 -4.13
N THR A 30 -2.97 6.59 -3.65
CA THR A 30 -1.52 6.50 -3.88
C THR A 30 -1.30 6.21 -5.36
N PRO A 31 -0.59 7.08 -6.11
CA PRO A 31 -0.31 6.81 -7.51
C PRO A 31 0.52 5.52 -7.65
N PRO A 32 0.36 4.77 -8.75
CA PRO A 32 1.18 3.60 -9.00
C PRO A 32 2.66 3.98 -8.91
N LYS A 33 3.41 3.29 -8.06
CA LYS A 33 4.86 3.46 -8.04
C LYS A 33 5.37 2.92 -9.39
N PRO A 34 6.13 3.71 -10.18
CA PRO A 34 6.82 3.18 -11.34
C PRO A 34 7.65 1.99 -10.88
N GLU A 35 7.35 0.81 -11.41
CA GLU A 35 8.14 -0.38 -11.10
C GLU A 35 9.55 -0.15 -11.70
N PRO A 36 10.62 -0.36 -10.91
CA PRO A 36 11.96 -0.43 -11.49
C PRO A 36 11.94 -1.53 -12.54
N ASP A 37 12.50 -1.28 -13.72
CA ASP A 37 12.60 -2.29 -14.76
C ASP A 37 13.37 -3.51 -14.22
N SER A 38 12.66 -4.63 -14.09
CA SER A 38 13.18 -5.87 -13.53
C SER A 38 14.24 -6.56 -14.41
N PHE A 39 14.46 -6.06 -15.63
CA PHE A 39 15.45 -6.59 -16.56
C PHE A 39 16.67 -5.68 -16.78
N LEU A 40 16.73 -4.51 -16.12
CA LEU A 40 17.87 -3.58 -16.21
C LEU A 40 19.24 -4.24 -15.99
N ASP A 41 19.32 -5.17 -15.04
CA ASP A 41 20.58 -5.86 -14.71
C ASP A 41 20.99 -6.91 -15.76
N ASN A 42 20.12 -7.22 -16.71
CA ASN A 42 20.27 -8.32 -17.66
C ASN A 42 20.12 -7.88 -19.12
N ASP A 43 19.92 -6.58 -19.36
CA ASP A 43 19.79 -6.01 -20.71
C ASP A 43 21.03 -6.30 -21.58
N ASP A 44 22.21 -6.39 -20.96
CA ASP A 44 23.48 -6.62 -21.67
C ASP A 44 23.81 -8.12 -21.90
N GLU A 45 22.97 -9.07 -21.46
CA GLU A 45 23.25 -10.50 -21.62
C GLU A 45 23.05 -10.99 -23.07
N ILE A 46 24.13 -11.00 -23.84
CA ILE A 46 24.19 -11.44 -25.24
C ILE A 46 23.64 -12.86 -25.45
N GLU A 47 23.82 -13.77 -24.49
CA GLU A 47 23.38 -15.18 -24.57
C GLU A 47 21.84 -15.32 -24.60
N ARG A 48 21.11 -14.37 -24.01
CA ARG A 48 19.63 -14.31 -24.08
C ARG A 48 19.09 -13.63 -25.33
N GLN A 49 19.88 -12.77 -25.97
CA GLN A 49 19.48 -12.01 -27.16
C GLN A 49 19.77 -12.74 -28.48
N ALA A 50 20.60 -13.79 -28.45
CA ALA A 50 20.92 -14.57 -29.65
C ALA A 50 19.66 -15.28 -30.19
N PRO A 51 19.37 -15.17 -31.50
CA PRO A 51 18.28 -15.92 -32.11
C PRO A 51 18.59 -17.42 -31.99
N ARG A 52 17.66 -18.21 -31.44
CA ARG A 52 17.79 -19.66 -31.39
C ARG A 52 17.89 -20.19 -32.82
N ALA A 53 19.03 -20.79 -33.13
CA ALA A 53 19.30 -21.48 -34.39
C ALA A 53 18.43 -22.73 -34.55
#